data_AF-A0AAJ2I8F4-F1
#
_entry.id   AF-A0AAJ2I8F4-F1
#
_cell.length_a   1.000
_cell.length_b   1.000
_cell.length_c   1.000
_cell.angle_alpha   90.00
_cell.angle_beta   90.00
_cell.angle_gamma   90.00
#
_symmetry.space_group_name_H-M   'P 1'
#
loop_
_entity.id
_entity.type
_entity.pdbx_description
1 polymer ?
#
loop_
_entity_poly.entity_id
_entity_poly.type
_entity_poly.pdbx_seq_one_letter_code
_entity_poly.pdbx_strand_id
1 'polypeptide(L)' 'MKFQTIACAVAIATGGFFFTHVVNDAIAANSNEVVSKAIQPSQEQALVSRQLATLVDRQHYLNMRLDAQTSQRIFDFY' A
#
# COMPACT_ATOMS: atom_id res chain seq x y z
N MET A 1 -26.18 -37.49 33.67
CA MET A 1 -24.69 -37.44 33.56
C MET A 1 -24.18 -37.71 32.14
N LYS A 2 -24.62 -38.76 31.42
CA LYS A 2 -24.13 -39.05 30.04
C LYS A 2 -24.31 -37.92 29.00
N PHE A 3 -25.45 -37.24 29.01
CA PHE A 3 -25.73 -36.15 28.04
C PHE A 3 -24.84 -34.91 28.23
N GLN A 4 -24.47 -34.58 29.47
CA GLN A 4 -23.59 -33.44 29.76
C GLN A 4 -22.16 -33.71 29.26
N THR A 5 -21.69 -34.95 29.37
CA THR A 5 -20.40 -35.37 28.84
C THR A 5 -20.34 -35.29 27.32
N ILE A 6 -21.41 -35.70 26.62
CA ILE A 6 -21.51 -35.60 25.16
C ILE A 6 -21.56 -34.13 24.73
N ALA A 7 -22.32 -33.28 25.42
CA ALA A 7 -22.38 -31.85 25.12
C ALA A 7 -21.02 -31.15 25.29
N CYS A 8 -20.27 -31.47 26.35
CA CYS A 8 -18.90 -30.97 26.54
C CYS A 8 -17.95 -31.47 25.45
N ALA A 9 -18.03 -32.74 25.06
CA ALA A 9 -17.19 -33.28 23.99
C ALA A 9 -17.45 -32.60 22.64
N VAL A 10 -18.71 -32.33 22.31
CA VAL A 10 -19.09 -31.60 21.09
C VAL A 10 -18.59 -30.16 21.13
N ALA A 11 -18.72 -29.47 22.26
CA ALA A 11 -18.23 -28.09 22.42
C ALA A 11 -16.70 -27.98 22.29
N ILE A 12 -15.96 -28.95 22.83
CA ILE A 12 -14.49 -29.01 22.69
C ILE A 12 -14.10 -29.32 21.23
N ALA A 13 -14.80 -30.25 20.58
CA ALA A 13 -14.52 -30.62 19.20
C ALA A 13 -14.81 -29.46 18.23
N THR A 14 -15.96 -28.79 18.38
CA THR A 14 -16.29 -27.63 17.54
C THR A 14 -15.36 -26.46 17.82
N GLY A 15 -15.09 -26.14 19.08
CA GLY A 15 -14.14 -25.09 19.46
C GLY A 15 -12.73 -25.34 18.90
N GLY A 16 -12.23 -26.58 18.99
CA GLY A 16 -10.94 -26.98 18.42
C GLY A 16 -10.92 -26.92 16.88
N PHE A 17 -12.03 -27.27 16.22
CA PHE A 17 -12.15 -27.19 14.77
C PHE A 17 -12.15 -25.74 14.27
N PHE A 18 -12.94 -24.86 14.89
CA PHE A 18 -12.95 -23.42 14.55
C PHE A 18 -11.61 -22.75 14.86
N PHE A 19 -10.97 -23.08 15.99
CA PHE A 19 -9.65 -22.55 16.32
C PHE A 19 -8.59 -22.99 15.31
N THR A 20 -8.57 -24.28 14.94
CA THR A 20 -7.63 -24.81 13.93
C THR A 20 -7.85 -24.16 12.57
N HIS A 21 -9.11 -23.96 12.16
CA HIS A 21 -9.44 -23.27 10.91
C HIS A 21 -8.93 -21.83 10.90
N VAL A 22 -9.23 -21.06 11.96
CA VAL A 22 -8.80 -19.65 12.07
C VAL A 22 -7.28 -19.52 12.13
N VAL A 23 -6.60 -20.41 12.86
CA VAL A 23 -5.14 -20.42 12.95
C VAL A 23 -4.51 -20.80 11.61
N ASN A 24 -5.05 -21.80 10.92
CA ASN A 24 -4.56 -22.22 9.60
C ASN A 24 -4.77 -21.12 8.55
N ASP A 25 -5.91 -20.43 8.59
CA ASP A 25 -6.18 -19.26 7.74
C ASP A 25 -5.24 -18.10 8.07
N ALA A 26 -4.96 -17.82 9.34
CA ALA A 26 -4.04 -16.78 9.75
C ALA A 26 -2.57 -17.09 9.34
N ILE A 27 -2.17 -18.36 9.41
CA ILE A 27 -0.86 -18.82 8.93
C ILE A 27 -0.79 -18.71 7.39
N ALA A 28 -1.86 -19.06 6.68
CA ALA A 28 -1.94 -18.93 5.22
C ALA A 28 -2.00 -17.45 4.76
N ALA A 29 -2.65 -16.57 5.53
CA ALA A 29 -2.75 -15.13 5.26
C ALA A 29 -1.42 -14.37 5.49
N ASN A 30 -0.40 -15.01 6.05
CA ASN A 30 0.96 -14.47 6.11
C ASN A 30 1.72 -14.63 4.78
N SER A 31 1.02 -15.01 3.71
CA SER A 31 1.46 -14.77 2.35
C SER A 31 1.49 -13.26 2.15
N ASN A 32 2.68 -12.65 2.05
CA ASN A 32 2.83 -11.25 1.71
C ASN A 32 2.12 -10.99 0.37
N GLU A 33 0.85 -10.60 0.41
CA GLU A 33 0.19 -10.07 -0.76
C GLU A 33 1.00 -8.87 -1.21
N VAL A 34 1.54 -8.94 -2.43
CA VAL A 34 2.13 -7.78 -3.07
C VAL A 34 0.97 -6.83 -3.31
N VAL A 35 0.72 -5.96 -2.32
CA VAL A 35 -0.19 -4.83 -2.44
C VAL A 35 0.50 -3.87 -3.41
N SER A 36 0.38 -4.16 -4.70
CA SER A 36 0.65 -3.26 -5.80
C SER A 36 -0.40 -2.16 -5.77
N LYS A 37 -0.38 -1.33 -4.74
CA LYS A 37 -1.15 -0.10 -4.73
C LYS A 37 -0.47 0.83 -5.72
N ALA A 38 -1.11 1.06 -6.86
CA ALA A 38 -0.62 2.00 -7.85
C ALA A 38 -0.33 3.34 -7.14
N ILE A 39 0.93 3.78 -7.20
CA ILE A 39 1.34 5.07 -6.66
C ILE A 39 0.73 6.12 -7.57
N GLN A 40 -0.37 6.72 -7.13
CA GLN A 40 -1.04 7.80 -7.84
C GLN A 40 -0.71 9.11 -7.13
N PRO A 41 -0.28 10.15 -7.84
CA PRO A 41 -0.03 11.45 -7.23
C PRO A 41 -1.34 12.01 -6.65
N SER A 42 -1.26 12.58 -5.45
CA SER A 42 -2.39 13.29 -4.84
C SER A 42 -2.69 14.60 -5.57
N GLN A 43 -3.85 15.18 -5.32
CA GLN A 43 -4.24 16.46 -5.92
C GLN A 43 -3.27 17.59 -5.52
N GLU A 44 -2.82 17.58 -4.26
CA GLU A 44 -1.86 18.53 -3.70
C GLU A 44 -0.49 18.36 -4.36
N GLN A 45 -0.04 17.13 -4.59
CA GLN A 45 1.22 16.87 -5.29
C GLN A 45 1.17 17.40 -6.72
N ALA A 46 0.04 17.23 -7.43
CA ALA A 46 -0.14 17.78 -8.77
C ALA A 46 -0.14 19.32 -8.77
N LEU A 47 -0.78 19.95 -7.77
CA LEU A 47 -0.82 21.40 -7.63
C LEU A 47 0.57 21.98 -7.33
N VAL A 48 1.27 21.42 -6.35
CA VAL A 48 2.61 21.86 -5.93
C VAL A 48 3.60 21.70 -7.07
N SER A 49 3.55 20.59 -7.79
CA SER A 49 4.43 20.37 -8.95
C SER A 49 4.28 21.45 -10.03
N ARG A 50 3.05 21.88 -10.31
CA ARG A 50 2.78 22.97 -11.29
C ARG A 50 3.27 24.33 -10.81
N GLN A 51 3.03 24.65 -9.54
CA GLN A 51 3.47 25.91 -8.95
C GLN A 51 5.00 25.98 -8.93
N LEU A 52 5.65 24.90 -8.51
CA LEU A 52 7.11 24.81 -8.47
C LEU A 52 7.72 24.90 -9.88
N ALA A 53 7.17 24.19 -10.86
CA ALA A 53 7.62 24.29 -12.26
C ALA A 53 7.53 25.74 -12.77
N THR A 54 6.46 26.46 -12.44
CA THR A 54 6.29 27.86 -12.84
C THR A 54 7.31 28.78 -12.17
N LEU A 55 7.58 28.58 -10.87
CA LEU A 55 8.57 29.36 -10.13
C LEU A 55 9.98 29.11 -10.67
N VAL A 56 10.33 27.85 -10.93
CA VAL A 56 11.63 27.50 -11.51
C VAL A 56 11.80 28.10 -12.91
N ASP A 57 10.80 27.99 -13.79
CA ASP A 57 10.90 28.52 -15.16
C ASP A 57 10.99 30.06 -15.22
N ARG A 58 10.29 30.75 -14.31
CA ARG A 58 10.12 32.22 -14.39
C ARG A 58 11.01 33.02 -13.44
N GLN A 59 11.42 32.43 -12.32
CA GLN A 59 12.06 33.16 -11.22
C GLN A 59 13.44 32.63 -10.83
N HIS A 60 13.90 31.54 -11.45
CA HIS A 60 15.24 31.06 -11.17
C HIS A 60 16.29 32.10 -11.60
N TYR A 61 17.30 32.31 -10.76
CA TYR A 61 18.44 33.19 -11.04
C TYR A 61 19.15 32.88 -12.38
N LEU A 62 19.28 31.59 -12.73
CA LEU A 62 19.83 31.16 -14.01
C LEU A 62 18.70 31.10 -15.03
N ASN A 63 18.96 31.53 -16.27
CA ASN A 63 18.01 31.40 -17.38
C ASN A 63 17.92 29.93 -17.84
N MET A 64 17.24 29.11 -17.06
CA MET A 64 17.01 27.68 -17.30
C MET A 64 15.53 27.45 -17.55
N ARG A 65 15.13 27.60 -18.81
CA ARG A 65 13.75 27.32 -19.22
C ARG A 65 13.48 25.81 -19.13
N LEU A 66 12.29 25.44 -18.71
CA LEU A 66 11.82 24.04 -18.72
C LEU A 66 11.46 23.61 -20.15
N ASP A 67 12.48 23.49 -21.00
CA ASP A 67 12.39 23.02 -22.37
C ASP A 67 12.72 21.52 -22.49
N ALA A 68 12.66 20.98 -23.70
CA ALA A 68 12.92 19.56 -23.95
C ALA A 68 14.35 19.14 -23.55
N GLN A 69 15.35 20.00 -23.77
CA GLN A 69 16.74 19.68 -23.44
C GLN A 69 16.96 19.63 -21.93
N THR A 70 16.42 20.60 -21.19
CA THR A 70 16.49 20.64 -19.74
C THR A 70 15.70 19.50 -19.12
N SER A 71 14.53 19.19 -19.67
CA SER A 71 13.70 18.06 -19.23
C SER A 71 14.40 16.72 -19.43
N GLN A 72 15.14 16.53 -20.53
CA GLN A 72 15.94 15.32 -20.74
C GLN A 72 17.04 15.16 -19.68
N ARG A 73 17.74 16.25 -19.35
CA ARG A 73 18.77 16.22 -18.28
C ARG A 73 18.18 15.90 -16.90
N ILE A 74 16.97 16.40 -16.62
CA ILE A 74 16.25 16.08 -15.39
C ILE A 74 15.86 14.59 -15.39
N PHE A 75 15.38 14.07 -16.52
CA PHE A 75 15.06 12.65 -16.66
C PHE A 75 16.28 11.77 -16.45
N ASP A 76 17.44 12.13 -17.03
CA ASP A 76 18.69 11.38 -16.86
C ASP A 76 19.23 11.43 -15.41
N PHE A 77 18.81 12.41 -14.61
CA PHE A 77 19.20 12.56 -13.21
C PHE A 77 18.38 11.67 -12.26
N TYR A 78 17.09 11.45 -12.55
CA TYR A 78 16.18 10.65 -11.73
C TYR A 78 16.29 9.15 -12.04
#